data_AF-A0A1S0TJ14-F1
#
_entry.id   AF-A0A1S0TJ14-F1
#
_cell.length_a   1.000
_cell.length_b   1.000
_cell.length_c   1.000
_cell.angle_alpha   90.00
_cell.angle_beta   90.00
_cell.angle_gamma   90.00
#
_symmetry.space_group_name_H-M   'P 1'
#
loop_
_entity.id
_entity.type
_entity.pdbx_description
1 polymer ?
#
loop_
_entity_poly.entity_id
_entity_poly.type
_entity_poly.pdbx_seq_one_letter_code
_entity_poly.pdbx_strand_id
1 'polypeptide(L)'
;MRKEQGRRDDLWSFLYMLIEFIVGQLPWRSSSYKNLLSIKLRSEEYLLKNCPHEFYAIFDHIRYLNYSARPNYALITRKLREICERKHYMLDDPYDWEENGRYHEEYLCALQKAEEMKKQKDAECMIDENNDKSEIIKVKKNEQNGKQQMDKIKGNNKFQ
;
A
#
# COMPACT_ATOMS: atom_id res chain seq x y z
N MET A 1 -24.07 13.57 5.75
CA MET A 1 -24.76 12.70 4.77
C MET A 1 -23.72 11.90 4.01
N ARG A 2 -23.78 10.57 4.04
CA ARG A 2 -22.99 9.74 3.11
C ARG A 2 -23.59 9.95 1.72
N LYS A 3 -22.80 10.38 0.75
CA LYS A 3 -23.21 10.30 -0.66
C LYS A 3 -23.28 8.81 -1.00
N GLU A 4 -24.40 8.36 -1.53
CA GLU A 4 -24.50 6.99 -2.05
C GLU A 4 -23.47 6.80 -3.16
N GLN A 5 -22.74 5.68 -3.10
CA GLN A 5 -21.79 5.30 -4.14
C GLN A 5 -22.58 4.75 -5.33
N GLY A 6 -22.27 5.25 -6.52
CA GLY A 6 -22.90 4.82 -7.77
C GLY A 6 -21.89 4.21 -8.74
N ARG A 7 -22.37 3.72 -9.89
CA ARG A 7 -21.54 3.12 -10.96
C ARG A 7 -20.36 4.01 -11.41
N ARG A 8 -20.50 5.32 -11.27
CA ARG A 8 -19.46 6.31 -11.57
C ARG A 8 -18.24 6.15 -10.66
N ASP A 9 -18.46 5.82 -9.38
CA ASP A 9 -17.39 5.70 -8.39
C ASP A 9 -16.53 4.46 -8.65
N ASP A 10 -17.14 3.37 -9.13
CA ASP A 10 -16.41 2.19 -9.60
C ASP A 10 -15.51 2.53 -10.78
N LEU A 11 -16.00 3.32 -11.74
CA LEU A 11 -15.22 3.76 -12.90
C LEU A 11 -14.08 4.70 -12.52
N TRP A 12 -14.29 5.59 -11.54
CA TRP A 12 -13.20 6.39 -10.99
C TRP A 12 -12.11 5.51 -10.38
N SER A 13 -12.51 4.52 -9.58
CA SER A 13 -11.58 3.60 -8.93
C SER A 13 -10.81 2.77 -9.96
N PHE A 14 -11.50 2.30 -11.01
CA PHE A 14 -10.89 1.62 -12.16
C PHE A 14 -9.87 2.50 -12.89
N LEU A 15 -10.22 3.75 -13.21
CA LEU A 15 -9.30 4.66 -13.88
C LEU A 15 -8.07 4.96 -13.01
N TYR A 16 -8.25 5.18 -11.71
CA TYR A 16 -7.12 5.39 -10.79
C TYR A 16 -6.20 4.18 -10.68
N MET A 17 -6.76 2.97 -10.69
CA MET A 17 -5.97 1.73 -10.73
C MET A 17 -5.10 1.65 -11.98
N LEU A 18 -5.66 1.91 -13.15
CA LEU A 18 -4.90 1.91 -14.41
C LEU A 18 -3.79 2.97 -14.43
N ILE A 19 -4.09 4.17 -13.94
CA ILE A 19 -3.10 5.24 -13.83
C ILE A 19 -1.98 4.84 -12.87
N GLU A 20 -2.31 4.21 -11.74
CA GLU A 20 -1.32 3.71 -10.80
C GLU A 20 -0.44 2.61 -11.41
N PHE A 21 -0.98 1.72 -12.23
CA PHE A 21 -0.17 0.72 -12.94
C PHE A 21 0.83 1.34 -13.93
N ILE A 22 0.46 2.44 -14.59
CA ILE A 22 1.33 3.12 -15.57
C ILE A 22 2.37 4.03 -14.90
N VAL A 23 1.94 4.78 -13.88
CA VAL A 23 2.76 5.82 -13.24
C VAL A 23 3.49 5.30 -11.99
N GLY A 24 3.05 4.15 -11.46
CA GLY A 24 3.57 3.49 -10.26
C GLY A 24 2.99 3.99 -8.94
N GLN A 25 2.64 5.29 -8.84
CA GLN A 25 2.04 5.85 -7.63
C GLN A 25 1.09 6.99 -7.91
N LEU A 26 0.01 7.06 -7.13
CA LEU A 26 -0.91 8.19 -7.15
C LEU A 26 -0.41 9.32 -6.22
N PRO A 27 -0.65 10.61 -6.56
CA PRO A 27 -0.17 11.75 -5.77
C PRO A 27 -0.61 11.77 -4.31
N TRP A 28 -1.74 11.12 -4.01
CA TRP A 28 -2.32 11.06 -2.67
C TRP A 28 -1.95 9.80 -1.88
N ARG A 29 -1.07 8.92 -2.38
CA ARG A 29 -0.74 7.63 -1.73
C ARG A 29 -0.24 7.78 -0.30
N SER A 30 0.57 8.80 -0.02
CA SER A 30 1.12 9.11 1.30
C SER A 30 0.35 10.22 2.05
N SER A 31 -0.79 10.65 1.53
CA SER A 31 -1.53 11.79 2.08
C SER A 31 -2.53 11.38 3.16
N SER A 32 -2.76 12.28 4.13
CA SER A 32 -3.77 12.04 5.16
C SER A 32 -5.20 12.13 4.58
N TYR A 33 -6.11 11.31 5.12
CA TYR A 33 -7.51 11.24 4.67
C TYR A 33 -8.20 12.61 4.67
N LYS A 34 -7.84 13.50 5.62
CA LYS A 34 -8.41 14.85 5.76
C LYS A 34 -8.23 15.72 4.51
N ASN A 35 -7.14 15.52 3.76
CA ASN A 35 -6.81 16.29 2.56
C ASN A 35 -6.98 15.50 1.26
N LEU A 36 -7.47 14.26 1.33
CA LEU A 36 -7.51 13.37 0.17
C LEU A 36 -8.34 13.95 -0.99
N LEU A 37 -9.50 14.52 -0.68
CA LEU A 37 -10.39 15.08 -1.70
C LEU A 37 -9.81 16.33 -2.38
N SER A 38 -9.16 17.22 -1.61
CA SER A 38 -8.55 18.43 -2.16
C SER A 38 -7.32 18.11 -3.01
N ILE A 39 -6.54 17.12 -2.61
CA ILE A 39 -5.40 16.64 -3.39
C ILE A 39 -5.88 16.00 -4.69
N LYS A 40 -6.87 15.10 -4.63
CA LYS A 40 -7.47 14.50 -5.83
C LYS A 40 -7.91 15.56 -6.84
N LEU A 41 -8.68 16.56 -6.40
CA LEU A 41 -9.18 17.63 -7.27
C LEU A 41 -8.03 18.45 -7.90
N ARG A 42 -7.01 18.81 -7.12
CA ARG A 42 -5.85 19.55 -7.63
C ARG A 42 -4.99 18.72 -8.58
N SER A 43 -4.98 17.39 -8.38
CA SER A 43 -4.19 16.49 -9.21
C SER A 43 -4.81 16.21 -10.58
N GLU A 44 -6.10 16.46 -10.77
CA GLU A 44 -6.80 16.17 -12.03
C GLU A 44 -6.10 16.75 -13.27
N GLU A 45 -5.54 17.96 -13.17
CA GLU A 45 -4.88 18.66 -14.28
C GLU A 45 -3.64 17.94 -14.83
N TYR A 46 -2.91 17.23 -13.97
CA TYR A 46 -1.65 16.56 -14.33
C TYR A 46 -1.69 15.04 -14.17
N LEU A 47 -2.81 14.49 -13.70
CA LEU A 47 -2.95 13.07 -13.39
C LEU A 47 -2.67 12.19 -14.63
N LEU A 48 -3.07 12.66 -15.81
CA LEU A 48 -2.95 11.94 -17.07
C LEU A 48 -1.69 12.28 -17.87
N LYS A 49 -0.79 13.13 -17.36
CA LYS A 49 0.36 13.65 -18.13
C LYS A 49 1.26 12.55 -18.72
N ASN A 50 1.40 11.44 -18.00
CA ASN A 50 2.21 10.29 -18.42
C ASN A 50 1.37 9.09 -18.88
N CYS A 51 0.07 9.29 -19.11
CA CYS A 51 -0.86 8.24 -19.55
C CYS A 51 -1.08 8.29 -21.07
N PRO A 52 -1.56 7.21 -21.70
CA PRO A 52 -2.02 7.22 -23.08
C PRO A 52 -3.09 8.29 -23.30
N HIS A 53 -3.03 9.00 -24.43
CA HIS A 53 -3.94 10.11 -24.73
C HIS A 53 -5.43 9.71 -24.75
N GLU A 54 -5.74 8.45 -25.01
CA GLU A 54 -7.09 7.89 -24.99
C GLU A 54 -7.73 7.97 -23.59
N PHE A 55 -6.92 8.03 -22.52
CA PHE A 55 -7.41 8.17 -21.14
C PHE A 55 -8.13 9.50 -20.91
N TYR A 56 -7.80 10.58 -21.62
CA TYR A 56 -8.52 11.85 -21.50
C TYR A 56 -10.00 11.69 -21.85
N ALA A 57 -10.32 10.94 -22.92
CA ALA A 57 -11.71 10.69 -23.30
C ALA A 57 -12.46 9.85 -22.27
N ILE A 58 -11.79 8.88 -21.64
CA ILE A 58 -12.36 8.06 -20.56
C ILE A 58 -12.60 8.93 -19.32
N PHE A 59 -11.61 9.74 -18.94
CA PHE A 59 -11.70 10.66 -17.81
C PHE A 59 -12.86 11.64 -17.96
N ASP A 60 -12.98 12.29 -19.12
CA ASP A 60 -14.07 13.23 -19.40
C ASP A 60 -15.43 12.52 -19.37
N HIS A 61 -15.53 11.32 -19.92
CA HIS A 61 -16.76 10.54 -19.86
C HIS A 61 -17.21 10.29 -18.41
N ILE A 62 -16.29 9.90 -17.52
CA ILE A 62 -16.59 9.67 -16.10
C ILE A 62 -16.87 10.99 -15.38
N ARG A 63 -16.16 12.07 -15.73
CA ARG A 63 -16.31 13.41 -15.14
C ARG A 63 -17.73 13.95 -15.33
N TYR A 64 -18.27 13.82 -16.54
CA TYR A 64 -19.59 14.37 -16.90
C TYR A 64 -20.74 13.37 -16.71
N LEU A 65 -20.49 12.19 -16.14
CA LEU A 65 -21.53 11.21 -15.91
C LEU A 65 -22.44 11.61 -14.72
N ASN A 66 -23.73 11.71 -14.99
CA ASN A 66 -24.75 11.91 -13.95
C ASN A 66 -24.89 10.65 -13.07
N TYR A 67 -25.25 10.83 -11.79
CA TYR A 67 -25.39 9.73 -10.83
C TYR A 67 -26.31 8.60 -11.31
N SER A 68 -27.45 8.94 -11.90
CA SER A 68 -28.43 7.98 -12.44
C SER A 68 -28.11 7.48 -13.85
N ALA A 69 -27.21 8.15 -14.58
CA ALA A 69 -26.92 7.82 -15.96
C ALA A 69 -26.14 6.50 -16.07
N ARG A 70 -26.42 5.73 -17.12
CA ARG A 70 -25.66 4.52 -17.45
C ARG A 70 -24.34 4.92 -18.09
N PRO A 71 -23.18 4.47 -17.57
CA PRO A 71 -21.91 4.70 -18.26
C PRO A 71 -21.89 4.08 -19.67
N ASN A 72 -21.20 4.74 -20.58
CA ASN A 72 -20.92 4.22 -21.91
C ASN A 72 -19.69 3.29 -21.87
N TYR A 73 -19.90 2.05 -21.43
CA TYR A 73 -18.83 1.06 -21.36
C TYR A 73 -18.20 0.76 -22.73
N ALA A 74 -18.98 0.85 -23.82
CA ALA A 74 -18.46 0.63 -25.17
C ALA A 74 -17.41 1.68 -25.58
N LEU A 75 -17.60 2.95 -25.18
CA LEU A 75 -16.58 4.00 -25.34
C LEU A 75 -15.29 3.63 -24.60
N ILE A 76 -15.39 3.21 -23.35
CA ILE A 76 -14.24 2.87 -22.50
C ILE A 76 -13.48 1.69 -23.12
N THR A 77 -14.18 0.60 -23.46
CA THR A 77 -13.57 -0.59 -24.08
C THR A 77 -12.91 -0.26 -25.42
N ARG A 78 -13.56 0.57 -26.25
CA ARG A 78 -12.96 1.01 -27.53
C ARG A 78 -11.69 1.81 -27.31
N LYS A 79 -11.68 2.75 -26.36
CA LYS A 79 -10.50 3.56 -26.04
C LYS A 79 -9.32 2.72 -25.53
N LEU A 80 -9.59 1.69 -24.72
CA LEU A 80 -8.56 0.74 -24.30
C LEU A 80 -8.04 -0.09 -25.47
N ARG A 81 -8.93 -0.54 -26.38
CA ARG A 81 -8.54 -1.28 -27.58
C ARG A 81 -7.64 -0.45 -28.51
N GLU A 82 -7.97 0.82 -28.73
CA GLU A 82 -7.16 1.75 -29.53
C GLU A 82 -5.71 1.83 -29.00
N ILE A 83 -5.52 1.78 -27.67
CA ILE A 83 -4.17 1.72 -27.05
C ILE A 83 -3.46 0.43 -27.43
N CYS A 84 -4.12 -0.72 -27.27
CA CYS A 84 -3.55 -2.03 -27.59
C CYS A 84 -3.15 -2.12 -29.07
N GLU A 85 -4.04 -1.70 -29.98
CA GLU A 85 -3.78 -1.68 -31.43
C GLU A 85 -2.57 -0.81 -31.78
N ARG A 86 -2.52 0.41 -31.24
CA ARG A 86 -1.43 1.37 -31.49
C ARG A 86 -0.09 0.93 -30.92
N LYS A 87 -0.10 0.14 -29.84
CA LYS A 87 1.11 -0.38 -29.18
C LYS A 87 1.45 -1.81 -29.60
N HIS A 88 0.63 -2.40 -30.47
CA HIS A 88 0.74 -3.80 -30.91
C HIS A 88 0.71 -4.81 -29.76
N TYR A 89 -0.12 -4.55 -28.75
CA TYR A 89 -0.37 -5.51 -27.67
C TYR A 89 -1.42 -6.53 -28.09
N MET A 90 -1.13 -7.80 -27.83
CA MET A 90 -2.01 -8.93 -28.10
C MET A 90 -2.60 -9.48 -26.80
N LEU A 91 -3.71 -10.22 -26.91
CA LEU A 91 -4.39 -10.78 -25.73
C LEU A 91 -3.64 -11.97 -25.13
N ASP A 92 -2.77 -12.59 -25.91
CA ASP A 92 -1.91 -13.71 -25.56
C ASP A 92 -0.48 -13.27 -25.19
N ASP A 93 -0.21 -11.96 -25.13
CA ASP A 93 1.07 -11.47 -24.61
C ASP A 93 1.23 -11.91 -23.14
N PRO A 94 2.41 -12.44 -22.75
CA PRO A 94 2.65 -12.85 -21.37
C PRO A 94 2.62 -11.64 -20.43
N TYR A 95 2.03 -11.83 -19.25
CA TYR A 95 2.05 -10.81 -18.21
C TYR A 95 3.47 -10.59 -17.66
N ASP A 96 3.66 -9.46 -16.98
CA ASP A 96 4.97 -9.05 -16.44
C ASP A 96 5.60 -10.08 -15.49
N TRP A 97 4.78 -10.86 -14.78
CA TRP A 97 5.23 -11.91 -13.86
C TRP A 97 5.35 -13.30 -14.50
N GLU A 98 4.88 -13.49 -15.73
CA GLU A 98 4.94 -14.77 -16.43
C GLU A 98 6.29 -14.98 -17.11
N GLU A 99 6.60 -16.24 -17.42
CA GLU A 99 7.80 -16.59 -18.17
C GLU A 99 7.76 -15.94 -19.56
N ASN A 100 8.88 -15.31 -19.96
CA ASN A 100 8.99 -14.44 -21.15
C ASN A 100 8.21 -13.11 -21.08
N GLY A 101 7.63 -12.76 -19.93
CA GLY A 101 7.08 -11.42 -19.69
C GLY A 101 8.14 -10.33 -19.83
N ARG A 102 7.74 -9.16 -20.35
CA ARG A 102 8.67 -8.03 -20.61
C ARG A 102 9.50 -7.63 -19.39
N TYR A 103 8.92 -7.76 -18.20
CA TYR A 103 9.52 -7.37 -16.93
C TYR A 103 9.77 -8.55 -15.99
N HIS A 104 9.84 -9.79 -16.51
CA HIS A 104 9.96 -11.00 -15.70
C HIS A 104 11.21 -11.00 -14.79
N GLU A 105 12.36 -10.61 -15.32
CA GLU A 105 13.62 -10.53 -14.55
C GLU A 105 13.54 -9.52 -13.39
N GLU A 106 12.91 -8.37 -13.66
CA GLU A 106 12.71 -7.33 -12.66
C GLU A 106 11.73 -7.79 -11.57
N TYR A 107 10.69 -8.53 -11.96
CA TYR A 107 9.75 -9.17 -11.05
C TYR A 107 10.45 -10.19 -10.12
N LEU A 108 11.29 -11.08 -10.67
CA LEU A 108 12.08 -12.03 -9.86
C LEU A 108 13.00 -11.32 -8.87
N CYS A 109 13.69 -10.26 -9.32
CA CYS A 109 14.53 -9.45 -8.45
C CYS A 109 13.72 -8.77 -7.33
N ALA A 110 12.51 -8.28 -7.63
CA ALA A 110 11.62 -7.67 -6.63
C ALA A 110 11.15 -8.68 -5.58
N LEU A 111 10.84 -9.93 -5.98
CA LEU A 111 10.47 -11.00 -5.05
C LEU A 111 11.62 -11.34 -4.10
N GLN A 112 12.84 -11.49 -4.61
CA GLN A 112 14.02 -11.75 -3.80
C GLN A 112 14.25 -10.65 -2.76
N LYS A 113 14.19 -9.38 -3.18
CA LYS A 113 14.30 -8.22 -2.28
C LYS A 113 13.21 -8.23 -1.21
N ALA A 114 11.97 -8.57 -1.57
CA ALA A 114 10.86 -8.65 -0.63
C ALA A 114 11.06 -9.74 0.43
N GLU A 115 11.60 -10.91 0.03
CA GLU A 115 11.95 -11.98 0.95
C GLU A 115 13.09 -11.59 1.91
N GLU A 116 14.12 -10.92 1.40
CA GLU A 116 15.23 -10.40 2.22
C GLU A 116 14.74 -9.37 3.25
N MET A 117 13.91 -8.41 2.81
CA MET A 117 13.30 -7.42 3.71
C MET A 117 12.45 -8.08 4.80
N LYS A 118 11.75 -9.17 4.46
CA LYS A 118 10.94 -9.92 5.43
C LYS A 118 11.83 -10.63 6.46
N LYS A 119 12.88 -11.33 6.02
CA LYS A 119 13.86 -11.98 6.90
C LYS A 119 14.52 -10.98 7.85
N GLN A 120 14.85 -9.79 7.36
CA GLN A 120 15.45 -8.74 8.17
C GLN A 120 14.48 -8.20 9.22
N LYS A 121 13.21 -7.97 8.87
CA LYS A 121 12.16 -7.59 9.84
C LYS A 121 11.91 -8.68 10.88
N ASP A 122 11.88 -9.94 10.48
CA ASP A 122 11.68 -11.06 11.40
C ASP A 122 12.87 -11.15 12.39
N ALA A 123 14.10 -10.93 11.92
CA ALA A 123 15.29 -10.87 12.77
C ALA A 123 15.29 -9.67 13.74
N GLU A 124 14.93 -8.48 13.27
CA GLU A 124 14.78 -7.28 14.12
C GLU A 124 13.74 -7.48 15.23
N CYS A 125 12.59 -8.07 14.91
CA CYS A 125 11.54 -8.38 15.88
C CYS A 125 12.02 -9.41 16.93
N MET A 126 12.80 -10.41 16.52
CA MET A 126 13.41 -11.38 17.43
C MET A 126 14.45 -10.76 18.36
N ILE A 127 15.17 -9.72 17.92
CA ILE A 127 16.15 -9.00 18.74
C ILE A 127 15.43 -8.14 19.78
N ASP A 128 14.37 -7.42 19.39
CA ASP A 128 13.58 -6.60 20.32
C ASP A 128 12.92 -7.45 21.41
N GLU A 129 12.33 -8.60 21.08
CA GLU A 129 11.77 -9.52 22.07
C GLU A 129 12.81 -10.04 23.07
N ASN A 130 14.01 -10.34 22.59
CA ASN A 130 15.10 -10.83 23.44
C ASN A 130 15.65 -9.71 24.33
N ASN A 131 15.70 -8.47 23.83
CA ASN A 131 16.15 -7.33 24.59
C ASN A 131 15.15 -7.00 25.71
N ASP A 132 13.84 -6.98 25.43
CA ASP A 132 12.76 -6.81 26.42
C ASP A 132 12.77 -7.93 27.47
N LYS A 133 12.91 -9.20 27.07
CA LYS A 133 13.05 -10.32 28.01
C LYS A 133 14.31 -10.16 28.88
N SER A 134 15.43 -9.71 28.31
CA SER A 134 16.67 -9.48 29.05
C SER A 134 16.55 -8.33 30.07
N GLU A 135 15.83 -7.26 29.73
CA GLU A 135 15.53 -6.13 30.63
C GLU A 135 14.65 -6.58 31.79
N ILE A 136 13.58 -7.32 31.52
CA ILE A 136 12.67 -7.89 32.53
C ILE A 136 13.43 -8.84 33.48
N ILE A 137 14.34 -9.66 32.96
CA ILE A 137 15.17 -10.57 33.78
C ILE A 137 16.12 -9.78 34.69
N LYS A 138 16.72 -8.68 34.20
CA LYS A 138 17.58 -7.80 35.01
C LYS A 138 16.81 -7.13 36.15
N VAL A 139 15.61 -6.61 35.86
CA VAL A 139 14.72 -5.99 36.86
C VAL A 139 14.35 -7.00 37.95
N LYS A 140 13.93 -8.22 37.56
CA LYS A 140 13.56 -9.28 38.52
C LYS A 140 14.73 -9.73 39.41
N LYS A 141 15.96 -9.82 38.88
CA LYS A 141 17.15 -10.12 39.69
C LYS A 141 17.44 -9.04 40.72
N ASN A 142 17.29 -7.76 40.35
CA ASN A 142 17.49 -6.65 41.27
C ASN A 142 16.42 -6.63 42.38
N GLU A 143 15.16 -6.95 42.06
CA GLU A 143 14.09 -7.08 43.06
C GLU A 143 14.31 -8.24 44.05
N GLN A 144 14.83 -9.38 43.59
CA GLN A 144 15.16 -10.52 44.45
C GLN A 144 16.35 -10.22 45.38
N ASN A 145 17.37 -9.53 44.88
CA ASN A 145 18.49 -9.08 45.70
C ASN A 145 18.05 -8.07 46.76
N GLY A 146 17.10 -7.18 46.45
CA GLY A 146 16.51 -6.26 47.42
C GLY A 146 15.68 -6.93 48.52
N LYS A 147 14.94 -8.00 48.19
CA LYS A 147 14.15 -8.77 49.17
C LYS A 147 15.03 -9.57 50.14
N GLN A 148 16.10 -10.20 49.66
CA GLN A 148 17.07 -10.89 50.54
C GLN A 148 17.79 -9.95 51.52
N GLN A 149 17.91 -8.67 51.19
CA GLN A 149 18.53 -7.66 52.06
C GLN A 149 17.58 -7.18 53.16
N MET A 150 16.27 -7.16 52.91
CA MET A 150 15.23 -6.80 53.90
C MET A 150 14.93 -7.93 54.90
N ASP A 151 14.99 -9.20 54.48
CA ASP A 151 14.77 -10.34 55.38
C ASP A 151 15.95 -10.56 56.35
N LYS A 152 17.17 -10.17 55.96
CA LYS A 152 18.35 -10.14 56.85
C LYS A 152 18.26 -9.06 57.93
N ILE A 153 17.54 -7.96 57.68
CA ILE A 153 17.37 -6.87 58.65
C ILE A 153 16.28 -7.21 59.68
N LYS A 154 15.22 -7.92 59.28
CA LYS A 154 14.12 -8.31 60.20
C LYS A 154 14.44 -9.50 61.13
N GLY A 155 15.48 -10.29 60.82
CA GLY A 155 15.93 -11.40 61.67
C GLY A 155 16.76 -11.00 62.90
N ASN A 156 17.26 -9.76 62.95
CA ASN A 156 18.20 -9.31 64.00
C ASN A 156 17.56 -8.52 65.16
N ASN A 157 16.23 -8.36 65.19
CA ASN A 157 15.53 -7.61 66.25
C ASN A 157 14.64 -8.50 67.16
N LYS A 158 15.13 -9.68 67.57
CA LYS A 158 14.66 -10.39 68.77
C LYS A 158 15.89 -10.73 69.61
N PHE A 159 15.83 -10.38 70.90
CA PHE A 159 16.88 -10.40 71.93
C PHE A 159 17.67 -9.09 72.08
N GLN A 160 17.05 -8.08 72.67
CA GLN A 160 17.23 -7.74 74.09
C GLN A 160 16.17 -6.71 74.52
#